data_AF-A0A7J3X4V3-F1
#
_entry.id   AF-A0A7J3X4V3-F1
#
_cell.length_a   1.000
_cell.length_b   1.000
_cell.length_c   1.000
_cell.angle_alpha   90.00
_cell.angle_beta   90.00
_cell.angle_gamma   90.00
#
_symmetry.space_group_name_H-M   'P 1'
#
loop_
_entity.id
_entity.type
_entity.pdbx_description
1 polymer ?
#
loop_
_entity_poly.entity_id
_entity_poly.type
_entity_poly.pdbx_seq_one_letter_code
_entity_poly.pdbx_strand_id
1 'polypeptide(L)'
;MTGRLPLSGLALTAAALVILSTIYPWWVMNVRELTTNRMSYIHIYAYGLVHNMTELRQWVLRHETPPHLMLAARAYLYSSAALAAASALLIFKRRRVASVLLAAVGAVYLAYTLAFLPVLHEGVTTAPREIPMQGELWIYEVFYSLHVVTYFDVGYYLSLASSLLLVLTGLLAARVLRGGGAG
;
A
#
# COMPACT_ATOMS: atom_id res chain seq x y z
N MET A 1 27.34 18.21 -22.93
CA MET A 1 27.02 16.97 -22.18
C MET A 1 25.63 17.09 -21.59
N THR A 2 24.59 16.68 -22.30
CA THR A 2 23.22 16.68 -21.76
C THR A 2 23.08 15.50 -20.80
N GLY A 3 23.11 15.78 -19.49
CA GLY A 3 22.89 14.79 -18.45
C GLY A 3 21.55 14.09 -18.66
N ARG A 4 21.57 12.85 -19.14
CA ARG A 4 20.37 12.03 -19.25
C ARG A 4 19.97 11.66 -17.82
N LEU A 5 18.90 12.28 -17.32
CA LEU A 5 18.28 11.85 -16.07
C LEU A 5 17.97 10.35 -16.18
N PRO A 6 18.36 9.51 -15.19
CA PRO A 6 18.14 8.06 -15.22
C PRO A 6 16.67 7.70 -14.94
N LEU A 7 15.74 8.27 -15.72
CA LEU A 7 14.28 8.17 -15.52
C LEU A 7 13.78 6.73 -15.61
N SER A 8 14.35 5.91 -16.51
CA SER A 8 14.03 4.48 -16.59
C SER A 8 14.48 3.72 -15.34
N GLY A 9 15.63 4.08 -14.75
CA GLY A 9 16.10 3.50 -13.50
C GLY A 9 15.15 3.83 -12.35
N LEU A 10 14.75 5.11 -12.23
CA LEU A 10 13.78 5.55 -11.22
C LEU A 10 12.43 4.84 -11.36
N ALA A 11 11.94 4.64 -12.58
CA ALA A 11 10.69 3.92 -12.83
C ALA A 11 10.78 2.42 -12.48
N LEU A 12 11.93 1.77 -12.74
CA LEU A 12 12.17 0.38 -12.33
C LEU A 12 12.27 0.24 -10.81
N THR A 13 12.97 1.16 -10.14
CA THR A 13 12.99 1.23 -8.68
C THR A 13 11.59 1.42 -8.13
N ALA A 14 10.79 2.31 -8.70
CA ALA A 14 9.42 2.51 -8.29
C ALA A 14 8.57 1.23 -8.45
N ALA A 15 8.70 0.51 -9.56
CA ALA A 15 8.02 -0.77 -9.76
C ALA A 15 8.44 -1.84 -8.73
N ALA A 16 9.72 -1.90 -8.38
CA ALA A 16 10.21 -2.80 -7.33
C ALA A 16 9.62 -2.42 -5.95
N LEU A 17 9.54 -1.12 -5.65
CA LEU A 17 8.93 -0.63 -4.41
C LEU A 17 7.43 -0.94 -4.35
N VAL A 18 6.70 -0.92 -5.49
CA VAL A 18 5.30 -1.41 -5.54
C VAL A 18 5.25 -2.86 -5.07
N ILE A 19 6.10 -3.74 -5.61
CA ILE A 19 6.14 -5.16 -5.19
C ILE A 19 6.44 -5.28 -3.69
N LEU A 20 7.47 -4.60 -3.19
CA LEU A 20 7.82 -4.63 -1.77
C LEU A 20 6.68 -4.13 -0.88
N SER A 21 5.97 -3.07 -1.30
CA SER A 21 4.82 -2.56 -0.56
C SER A 21 3.66 -3.56 -0.46
N THR A 22 3.60 -4.58 -1.32
CA THR A 22 2.61 -5.66 -1.22
C THR A 22 3.05 -6.80 -0.30
N ILE A 23 4.35 -6.97 -0.09
CA ILE A 23 4.93 -8.04 0.75
C ILE A 23 4.86 -7.65 2.22
N TYR A 24 5.07 -6.38 2.54
CA TYR A 24 4.99 -5.87 3.90
C TYR A 24 3.56 -5.43 4.27
N PRO A 25 3.17 -5.50 5.55
CA PRO A 25 1.93 -4.93 6.01
C PRO A 25 1.86 -3.42 5.73
N TRP A 26 0.67 -2.94 5.46
CA TRP A 26 0.36 -1.51 5.43
C TRP A 26 -0.01 -1.00 6.81
N TRP A 27 -0.73 -1.82 7.57
CA TRP A 27 -1.15 -1.51 8.92
C TRP A 27 -1.08 -2.76 9.80
N VAL A 28 -0.69 -2.56 11.04
CA VAL A 28 -0.53 -3.62 12.03
C VAL A 28 -1.28 -3.22 13.29
N MET A 29 -2.00 -4.18 13.85
CA MET A 29 -2.50 -4.16 15.20
C MET A 29 -2.01 -5.38 15.95
N ASN A 30 -1.33 -5.14 17.07
CA ASN A 30 -0.94 -6.16 18.03
C ASN A 30 -1.81 -6.02 19.28
N VAL A 31 -2.33 -7.14 19.77
CA VAL A 31 -3.15 -7.21 20.98
C VAL A 31 -2.50 -8.17 21.95
N ARG A 32 -2.14 -7.67 23.11
CA ARG A 32 -1.55 -8.44 24.21
C ARG A 32 -2.54 -8.56 25.35
N GLU A 33 -2.90 -9.78 25.72
CA GLU A 33 -3.64 -10.04 26.95
C GLU A 33 -2.68 -9.96 28.15
N LEU A 34 -2.96 -9.08 29.12
CA LEU A 34 -2.02 -8.79 30.21
C LEU A 34 -1.96 -9.91 31.27
N THR A 35 -3.05 -10.65 31.45
CA THR A 35 -3.19 -11.74 32.42
C THR A 35 -2.48 -13.00 31.98
N THR A 36 -2.69 -13.42 30.73
CA THR A 36 -2.14 -14.67 30.17
C THR A 36 -0.88 -14.45 29.32
N ASN A 37 -0.55 -13.20 29.02
CA ASN A 37 0.51 -12.81 28.08
C ASN A 37 0.32 -13.34 26.65
N ARG A 38 -0.91 -13.71 26.26
CA ARG A 38 -1.22 -14.15 24.89
C ARG A 38 -1.14 -12.97 23.92
N MET A 39 -0.56 -13.24 22.74
CA MET A 39 -0.39 -12.26 21.67
C MET A 39 -1.28 -12.62 20.48
N SER A 40 -2.12 -11.69 20.07
CA SER A 40 -2.90 -11.74 18.84
C SER A 40 -2.54 -10.57 17.94
N TYR A 41 -2.78 -10.70 16.64
CA TYR A 41 -2.48 -9.67 15.65
C TYR A 41 -3.52 -9.60 14.53
N ILE A 42 -3.60 -8.42 13.94
CA ILE A 42 -4.18 -8.17 12.62
C ILE A 42 -3.14 -7.43 11.80
N HIS A 43 -2.81 -7.98 10.63
CA HIS A 43 -2.00 -7.32 9.61
C HIS A 43 -2.88 -7.06 8.40
N ILE A 44 -2.92 -5.82 7.94
CA ILE A 44 -3.57 -5.46 6.68
C ILE A 44 -2.50 -5.21 5.65
N TYR A 45 -2.49 -5.99 4.58
CA TYR A 45 -1.64 -5.83 3.41
C TYR A 45 -2.37 -5.03 2.34
N ALA A 46 -1.63 -4.60 1.31
CA ALA A 46 -2.19 -3.95 0.11
C ALA A 46 -3.39 -4.70 -0.51
N TYR A 47 -3.43 -6.02 -0.35
CA TYR A 47 -4.44 -6.89 -0.95
C TYR A 47 -5.47 -7.46 0.04
N GLY A 48 -5.37 -7.15 1.33
CA GLY A 48 -6.34 -7.62 2.32
C GLY A 48 -5.75 -7.97 3.68
N LEU A 49 -6.63 -8.45 4.55
CA LEU A 49 -6.38 -8.67 5.97
C LEU A 49 -5.89 -10.11 6.25
N VAL A 50 -4.95 -10.24 7.17
CA VAL A 50 -4.47 -11.51 7.74
C VAL A 50 -4.43 -11.37 9.26
N HIS A 51 -4.96 -12.35 10.00
CA HIS A 51 -5.03 -12.28 11.46
C HIS A 51 -4.91 -13.66 12.11
N ASN A 52 -4.57 -13.67 13.41
CA ASN A 52 -4.70 -14.86 14.26
C ASN A 52 -5.66 -14.63 15.45
N MET A 53 -6.50 -13.59 15.37
CA MET A 53 -7.43 -13.24 16.45
C MET A 53 -8.51 -14.30 16.66
N THR A 54 -8.34 -15.10 17.72
CA THR A 54 -9.34 -16.08 18.16
C THR A 54 -10.49 -15.41 18.94
N GLU A 55 -10.18 -14.39 19.74
CA GLU A 55 -11.13 -13.75 20.68
C GLU A 55 -12.01 -12.69 20.01
N LEU A 56 -11.45 -11.91 19.09
CA LEU A 56 -12.19 -10.94 18.26
C LEU A 56 -12.69 -11.52 16.94
N ARG A 57 -12.65 -12.86 16.78
CA ARG A 57 -12.91 -13.55 15.50
C ARG A 57 -14.22 -13.14 14.86
N GLN A 58 -15.31 -13.01 15.63
CA GLN A 58 -16.61 -12.62 15.05
C GLN A 58 -16.64 -11.19 14.52
N TRP A 59 -15.89 -10.28 15.11
CA TRP A 59 -15.75 -8.90 14.62
C TRP A 59 -14.84 -8.86 13.38
N VAL A 60 -13.73 -9.60 13.41
CA VAL A 60 -12.79 -9.67 12.27
C VAL A 60 -13.44 -10.33 11.06
N LEU A 61 -14.18 -11.42 11.22
CA LEU A 61 -14.85 -12.15 10.14
C LEU A 61 -15.86 -11.28 9.36
N ARG A 62 -16.47 -10.26 10.00
CA ARG A 62 -17.38 -9.33 9.31
C ARG A 62 -16.65 -8.36 8.39
N HIS A 63 -15.38 -8.11 8.65
CA HIS A 63 -14.53 -7.16 7.93
C HIS A 63 -13.41 -7.87 7.16
N GLU A 64 -13.37 -9.19 7.20
CA GLU A 64 -12.40 -10.00 6.46
C GLU A 64 -12.70 -9.91 4.97
N THR A 65 -11.69 -9.51 4.20
CA THR A 65 -11.82 -9.40 2.75
C THR A 65 -12.05 -10.81 2.18
N PRO A 66 -13.13 -11.07 1.43
CA PRO A 66 -13.36 -12.36 0.80
C PRO A 66 -12.15 -12.81 -0.05
N PRO A 67 -11.80 -14.11 -0.06
CA PRO A 67 -10.59 -14.60 -0.74
C PRO A 67 -10.50 -14.22 -2.23
N HIS A 68 -11.64 -14.14 -2.92
CA HIS A 68 -11.70 -13.75 -4.32
C HIS A 68 -11.37 -12.26 -4.55
N LEU A 69 -11.77 -11.37 -3.63
CA LEU A 69 -11.39 -9.95 -3.69
C LEU A 69 -9.92 -9.76 -3.35
N MET A 70 -9.37 -10.55 -2.43
CA MET A 70 -7.93 -10.55 -2.16
C MET A 70 -7.13 -11.00 -3.38
N LEU A 71 -7.60 -12.05 -4.08
CA LEU A 71 -6.97 -12.52 -5.31
C LEU A 71 -7.03 -11.46 -6.42
N ALA A 72 -8.17 -10.79 -6.58
CA ALA A 72 -8.34 -9.69 -7.54
C ALA A 72 -7.40 -8.51 -7.21
N ALA A 73 -7.28 -8.13 -5.94
CA ALA A 73 -6.37 -7.08 -5.50
C ALA A 73 -4.90 -7.45 -5.77
N ARG A 74 -4.48 -8.70 -5.49
CA ARG A 74 -3.13 -9.19 -5.84
C ARG A 74 -2.88 -9.11 -7.35
N ALA A 75 -3.82 -9.57 -8.17
CA ALA A 75 -3.71 -9.52 -9.62
C ALA A 75 -3.57 -8.08 -10.13
N TYR A 76 -4.36 -7.15 -9.59
CA TYR A 76 -4.27 -5.72 -9.87
C TYR A 76 -2.88 -5.14 -9.52
N LEU A 77 -2.37 -5.44 -8.32
CA LEU A 77 -1.08 -4.92 -7.86
C LEU A 77 0.08 -5.44 -8.71
N TYR A 78 0.12 -6.74 -9.00
CA TYR A 78 1.17 -7.33 -9.86
C TYR A 78 1.07 -6.85 -11.31
N SER A 79 -0.14 -6.68 -11.84
CA SER A 79 -0.34 -6.11 -13.18
C SER A 79 0.14 -4.66 -13.24
N SER A 80 -0.11 -3.88 -12.19
CA SER A 80 0.35 -2.49 -12.09
C SER A 80 1.88 -2.40 -12.03
N ALA A 81 2.53 -3.27 -11.25
CA ALA A 81 4.00 -3.35 -11.22
C ALA A 81 4.58 -3.78 -12.59
N ALA A 82 3.97 -4.76 -13.25
CA ALA A 82 4.38 -5.20 -14.59
C ALA A 82 4.22 -4.09 -15.63
N LEU A 83 3.10 -3.35 -15.60
CA LEU A 83 2.85 -2.21 -16.47
C LEU A 83 3.83 -1.06 -16.21
N ALA A 84 4.18 -0.79 -14.96
CA ALA A 84 5.18 0.20 -14.60
C ALA A 84 6.57 -0.18 -15.15
N ALA A 85 6.98 -1.45 -14.98
CA ALA A 85 8.23 -1.96 -15.51
C ALA A 85 8.28 -1.93 -17.05
N ALA A 86 7.21 -2.36 -17.73
CA ALA A 86 7.09 -2.30 -19.18
C ALA A 86 7.15 -0.84 -19.68
N SER A 87 6.46 0.07 -19.00
CA SER A 87 6.49 1.50 -19.31
C SER A 87 7.90 2.09 -19.14
N ALA A 88 8.64 1.69 -18.09
CA ALA A 88 10.02 2.10 -17.87
C ALA A 88 10.95 1.71 -19.04
N LEU A 89 10.81 0.49 -19.56
CA LEU A 89 11.55 -0.01 -20.72
C LEU A 89 11.17 0.72 -22.01
N LEU A 90 9.90 1.09 -22.19
CA LEU A 90 9.44 1.83 -23.36
C LEU A 90 9.82 3.31 -23.33
N ILE A 91 9.98 3.90 -22.14
CA ILE A 91 10.55 5.26 -21.97
C ILE A 91 12.00 5.29 -22.46
N PHE A 92 12.78 4.21 -22.26
CA PHE A 92 14.12 4.10 -22.84
C PHE A 92 14.11 4.20 -24.38
N LYS A 93 13.08 3.62 -25.00
CA LYS A 93 12.80 3.74 -26.45
C LYS A 93 12.13 5.07 -26.85
N ARG A 94 12.12 6.06 -25.96
CA ARG A 94 11.56 7.41 -26.16
C ARG A 94 10.08 7.45 -26.57
N ARG A 95 9.28 6.46 -26.15
CA ARG A 95 7.84 6.43 -26.44
C ARG A 95 7.07 7.31 -25.46
N ARG A 96 6.54 8.44 -25.94
CA ARG A 96 5.74 9.39 -25.12
C ARG A 96 4.53 8.74 -24.44
N VAL A 97 3.87 7.80 -25.13
CA VAL A 97 2.71 7.08 -24.57
C VAL A 97 3.09 6.35 -23.29
N ALA A 98 4.29 5.76 -23.21
CA ALA A 98 4.76 5.05 -22.04
C ALA A 98 4.94 5.96 -20.82
N SER A 99 5.35 7.22 -21.02
CA SER A 99 5.45 8.21 -19.93
C SER A 99 4.08 8.57 -19.35
N VAL A 100 3.07 8.68 -20.21
CA VAL A 100 1.68 8.96 -19.78
C VAL A 100 1.11 7.75 -19.04
N LEU A 101 1.32 6.54 -19.56
CA LEU A 101 0.90 5.30 -18.89
C LEU A 101 1.57 5.14 -17.52
N LEU A 102 2.87 5.40 -17.41
CA LEU A 102 3.58 5.34 -16.12
C LEU A 102 2.96 6.30 -15.09
N ALA A 103 2.65 7.54 -15.51
CA ALA A 103 2.02 8.51 -14.64
C ALA A 103 0.60 8.10 -14.23
N ALA A 104 -0.16 7.52 -15.17
CA ALA A 104 -1.51 7.02 -14.89
C ALA A 104 -1.48 5.85 -13.89
N VAL A 105 -0.57 4.88 -14.07
CA VAL A 105 -0.38 3.77 -13.12
C VAL A 105 -0.04 4.31 -11.73
N GLY A 106 0.89 5.25 -11.63
CA GLY A 106 1.24 5.89 -10.36
C GLY A 106 0.07 6.64 -9.72
N ALA A 107 -0.74 7.34 -10.50
CA ALA A 107 -1.90 8.09 -10.01
C ALA A 107 -3.02 7.16 -9.50
N VAL A 108 -3.32 6.09 -10.24
CA VAL A 108 -4.29 5.08 -9.80
C VAL A 108 -3.79 4.37 -8.55
N TYR A 109 -2.49 4.03 -8.48
CA TYR A 109 -1.92 3.40 -7.30
C TYR A 109 -1.93 4.34 -6.08
N LEU A 110 -1.64 5.63 -6.27
CA LEU A 110 -1.77 6.63 -5.21
C LEU A 110 -3.22 6.73 -4.71
N ALA A 111 -4.19 6.77 -5.63
CA ALA A 111 -5.61 6.79 -5.25
C ALA A 111 -6.00 5.53 -4.46
N TYR A 112 -5.51 4.36 -4.87
CA TYR A 112 -5.70 3.10 -4.15
C TYR A 112 -5.10 3.16 -2.73
N THR A 113 -3.86 3.65 -2.60
CA THR A 113 -3.21 3.85 -1.30
C THR A 113 -3.96 4.84 -0.41
N LEU A 114 -4.47 5.94 -0.96
CA LEU A 114 -5.22 6.93 -0.17
C LEU A 114 -6.61 6.43 0.22
N ALA A 115 -7.26 5.63 -0.62
CA ALA A 115 -8.55 5.02 -0.34
C ALA A 115 -8.48 3.99 0.81
N PHE A 116 -7.30 3.49 1.14
CA PHE A 116 -7.09 2.64 2.32
C PHE A 116 -7.40 3.36 3.64
N LEU A 117 -7.12 4.66 3.76
CA LEU A 117 -7.32 5.41 5.00
C LEU A 117 -8.78 5.47 5.47
N PRO A 118 -9.77 5.88 4.63
CA PRO A 118 -11.17 5.90 5.07
C PRO A 118 -11.69 4.50 5.37
N VAL A 119 -11.27 3.47 4.63
CA VAL A 119 -11.65 2.07 4.89
C VAL A 119 -11.09 1.60 6.23
N LEU A 120 -9.83 1.90 6.52
CA LEU A 120 -9.22 1.60 7.82
C LEU A 120 -9.93 2.37 8.94
N HIS A 121 -10.24 3.65 8.74
CA HIS A 121 -10.92 4.49 9.71
C HIS A 121 -12.30 3.94 10.07
N GLU A 122 -13.11 3.57 9.06
CA GLU A 122 -14.40 2.91 9.26
C GLU A 122 -14.24 1.58 10.01
N GLY A 123 -13.24 0.78 9.65
CA GLY A 123 -12.93 -0.46 10.36
C GLY A 123 -12.62 -0.24 11.84
N VAL A 124 -11.75 0.70 12.20
CA VAL A 124 -11.34 0.89 13.60
C VAL A 124 -12.38 1.62 14.46
N THR A 125 -13.25 2.43 13.85
CA THR A 125 -14.33 3.16 14.55
C THR A 125 -15.58 2.33 14.77
N THR A 126 -15.82 1.32 13.93
CA THR A 126 -16.91 0.35 14.10
C THR A 126 -16.55 -0.84 15.01
N ALA A 127 -15.32 -0.85 15.55
CA ALA A 127 -14.91 -1.79 16.57
C ALA A 127 -15.69 -1.59 17.88
N PRO A 128 -15.88 -2.65 18.71
CA PRO A 128 -16.61 -2.55 19.98
C PRO A 128 -16.07 -1.49 20.95
N ARG A 129 -14.80 -1.14 20.80
CA ARG A 129 -14.14 0.02 21.40
C ARG A 129 -13.49 0.78 20.26
N GLU A 130 -13.48 2.11 20.29
CA GLU A 130 -12.78 2.92 19.30
C GLU A 130 -11.28 2.59 19.35
N ILE A 131 -10.81 1.81 18.37
CA ILE A 131 -9.40 1.47 18.24
C ILE A 131 -8.72 2.66 17.53
N PRO A 132 -7.60 3.20 18.05
CA PRO A 132 -6.90 4.25 17.33
C PRO A 132 -6.35 3.70 16.00
N MET A 133 -6.34 4.52 14.94
CA MET A 133 -5.67 4.14 13.68
C MET A 133 -4.16 4.00 13.88
N GLN A 134 -3.60 4.77 14.81
CA GLN A 134 -2.20 4.70 15.20
C GLN A 134 -2.07 5.11 16.67
N GLY A 135 -1.31 4.34 17.44
CA GLY A 135 -1.09 4.58 18.87
C GLY A 135 -1.40 3.35 19.71
N GLU A 136 -1.55 3.59 21.01
CA GLU A 136 -1.78 2.56 22.01
C GLU A 136 -3.13 2.75 22.69
N LEU A 137 -3.77 1.63 23.05
CA LEU A 137 -5.03 1.60 23.78
C LEU A 137 -4.98 0.50 24.84
N TRP A 138 -5.33 0.87 26.07
CA TRP A 138 -5.48 -0.06 27.19
C TRP A 138 -6.96 -0.30 27.43
N ILE A 139 -7.39 -1.55 27.33
CA ILE A 139 -8.78 -1.96 27.56
C ILE A 139 -8.80 -2.79 28.84
N TYR A 140 -9.51 -2.30 29.84
CA TYR A 140 -9.71 -3.00 31.12
C TYR A 140 -11.16 -3.45 31.21
N GLU A 141 -11.38 -4.76 31.26
CA GLU A 141 -12.70 -5.39 31.43
C GLU A 141 -12.67 -6.31 32.65
N VAL A 142 -13.86 -6.66 33.18
CA VAL A 142 -13.98 -7.44 34.43
C VAL A 142 -13.24 -8.78 34.37
N PHE A 143 -13.13 -9.38 33.19
CA PHE A 143 -12.55 -10.72 32.98
C PHE A 143 -11.20 -10.72 32.28
N TYR A 144 -10.79 -9.60 31.68
CA TYR A 144 -9.56 -9.53 30.89
C TYR A 144 -9.04 -8.08 30.79
N SER A 145 -7.74 -7.95 30.58
CA SER A 145 -7.11 -6.66 30.27
C SER A 145 -6.27 -6.80 29.01
N LEU A 146 -6.50 -5.94 28.02
CA LEU A 146 -5.81 -5.94 26.73
C LEU A 146 -4.96 -4.69 26.58
N HIS A 147 -3.77 -4.86 26.04
CA HIS A 147 -2.94 -3.79 25.52
C HIS A 147 -2.90 -3.90 23.99
N VAL A 148 -3.46 -2.89 23.32
CA VAL A 148 -3.57 -2.81 21.87
C VAL A 148 -2.57 -1.78 21.36
N VAL A 149 -1.74 -2.17 20.40
CA VAL A 149 -0.78 -1.28 19.73
C VAL A 149 -1.06 -1.30 18.24
N THR A 150 -1.25 -0.13 17.64
CA THR A 150 -1.59 0.05 16.24
C THR A 150 -0.61 1.00 15.56
N TYR A 151 -0.20 0.68 14.33
CA TYR A 151 0.69 1.55 13.55
C TYR A 151 0.62 1.25 12.06
N PHE A 152 0.94 2.27 11.25
CA PHE A 152 1.26 2.07 9.84
C PHE A 152 2.66 1.49 9.72
N ASP A 153 2.79 0.44 8.92
CA ASP A 153 4.05 -0.27 8.72
C ASP A 153 4.69 0.13 7.37
N VAL A 154 5.90 -0.34 7.11
CA VAL A 154 6.75 0.04 5.98
C VAL A 154 6.03 -0.13 4.63
N GLY A 155 5.13 -1.11 4.50
CA GLY A 155 4.39 -1.35 3.26
C GLY A 155 3.55 -0.14 2.84
N TYR A 156 2.91 0.55 3.79
CA TYR A 156 2.11 1.74 3.50
C TYR A 156 2.99 2.88 2.97
N TYR A 157 4.11 3.15 3.64
CA TYR A 157 5.04 4.22 3.23
C TYR A 157 5.72 3.91 1.88
N LEU A 158 6.04 2.64 1.62
CA LEU A 158 6.57 2.20 0.32
C LEU A 158 5.54 2.41 -0.80
N SER A 159 4.25 2.20 -0.54
CA SER A 159 3.20 2.42 -1.52
C SER A 159 3.08 3.91 -1.89
N LEU A 160 3.11 4.82 -0.92
CA LEU A 160 3.12 6.28 -1.15
C LEU A 160 4.37 6.73 -1.93
N ALA A 161 5.54 6.26 -1.49
CA ALA A 161 6.81 6.63 -2.13
C ALA A 161 6.86 6.16 -3.59
N SER A 162 6.47 4.90 -3.85
CA SER A 162 6.45 4.33 -5.19
C SER A 162 5.43 5.01 -6.10
N SER A 163 4.21 5.28 -5.61
CA SER A 163 3.17 5.94 -6.40
C SER A 163 3.58 7.36 -6.81
N LEU A 164 4.12 8.15 -5.87
CA LEU A 164 4.63 9.50 -6.16
C LEU A 164 5.80 9.45 -7.15
N LEU A 165 6.74 8.51 -6.97
CA LEU A 165 7.88 8.35 -7.86
C LEU A 165 7.44 8.00 -9.29
N LEU A 166 6.42 7.14 -9.44
CA LEU A 166 5.84 6.81 -10.74
C LEU A 166 5.23 8.04 -11.42
N VAL A 167 4.39 8.84 -10.72
CA VAL A 167 3.79 10.01 -11.36
C VAL A 167 4.82 11.07 -11.71
N LEU A 168 5.74 11.38 -10.79
CA LEU A 168 6.78 12.37 -11.03
C LEU A 168 7.68 11.95 -12.19
N THR A 169 8.11 10.69 -12.22
CA THR A 169 8.94 10.17 -13.32
C THR A 169 8.20 10.18 -14.64
N GLY A 170 6.92 9.78 -14.67
CA GLY A 170 6.08 9.83 -15.86
C GLY A 170 5.88 11.25 -16.41
N LEU A 171 5.60 12.21 -15.53
CA LEU A 171 5.45 13.63 -15.91
C LEU A 171 6.76 14.24 -16.42
N LEU A 172 7.88 13.97 -15.74
CA LEU A 172 9.21 14.43 -16.16
C LEU A 172 9.59 13.83 -17.52
N ALA A 173 9.40 12.52 -17.70
CA ALA A 173 9.67 11.85 -18.97
C ALA A 173 8.79 12.42 -20.10
N ALA A 174 7.50 12.66 -19.84
CA ALA A 174 6.60 13.26 -20.82
C ALA A 174 7.04 14.67 -21.23
N ARG A 175 7.53 15.50 -20.30
CA ARG A 175 8.05 16.84 -20.59
C ARG A 175 9.35 16.79 -21.41
N VAL A 176 10.29 15.94 -21.02
CA VAL A 176 11.58 15.77 -21.73
C VAL A 176 11.35 15.29 -23.17
N LEU A 177 10.44 14.32 -23.36
CA LEU A 177 10.12 13.80 -24.69
C LEU A 177 9.35 14.78 -25.58
N ARG A 178 8.63 15.76 -25.01
CA ARG A 178 8.00 16.84 -25.78
C ARG A 178 9.02 17.88 -26.28
N GLY A 179 10.02 18.22 -25.47
CA GLY A 179 11.05 19.20 -25.83
C GLY A 179 12.06 18.70 -26.88
N GLY A 180 12.20 17.38 -27.05
CA GLY A 180 13.15 16.78 -28.00
C GLY A 180 12.64 16.60 -29.44
N GLY A 181 11.43 17.05 -29.76
CA GLY A 181 10.82 16.94 -31.10
C GLY A 181 10.81 18.24 -31.91
N ALA A 182 11.56 19.26 -31.49
CA ALA A 182 11.63 20.58 -32.14
C ALA A 182 12.97 20.82 -32.86
N GLY A 183 13.66 19.78 -33.31
CA GLY A 183 14.93 19.87 -34.04
C GLY A 183 15.03 18.81 -35.11
#